data_AF-A0A6N8V052-F1
#
_entry.id   AF-A0A6N8V052-F1
#
_cell.length_a   1.000
_cell.length_b   1.000
_cell.length_c   1.000
_cell.angle_alpha   90.00
_cell.angle_beta   90.00
_cell.angle_gamma   90.00
#
_symmetry.space_group_name_H-M   'P 1'
#
loop_
_entity.id
_entity.type
_entity.pdbx_description
1 polymer ?
#
loop_
_entity_poly.entity_id
_entity_poly.type
_entity_poly.pdbx_seq_one_letter_code
_entity_poly.pdbx_strand_id
1 'polypeptide(L)'
;MNAAAAEGPVVVLRVLEKGPARAYAIEAPLHATTRVGPLEIVPTRCWEPPPEDVPESAAFLVITERDPAGRFAGSEIFRGWMFASSPGLSALEYPTHDVWVLDCRLGGTPATEPRAEPPTPPVEPEVADESPR
;
A
#
# COMPACT_ATOMS: atom_id res chain seq x y z
N MET A 1 20.59 16.38 10.34
CA MET A 1 20.74 14.94 10.58
C MET A 1 20.24 14.22 9.35
N ASN A 2 21.12 13.53 8.62
CA ASN A 2 20.79 12.92 7.34
C ASN A 2 20.02 11.60 7.58
N ALA A 3 18.87 11.45 6.94
CA ALA A 3 18.16 10.18 6.85
C ALA A 3 18.95 9.26 5.91
N ALA A 4 19.65 8.28 6.46
CA ALA A 4 20.14 7.17 5.67
C ALA A 4 18.92 6.37 5.17
N ALA A 5 18.89 6.04 3.88
CA ALA A 5 17.98 5.02 3.38
C ALA A 5 18.17 3.77 4.25
N ALA A 6 17.07 3.25 4.81
CA ALA A 6 17.14 2.11 5.70
C ALA A 6 17.61 0.87 4.91
N GLU A 7 18.87 0.48 5.08
CA GLU A 7 19.37 -0.84 4.68
C GLU A 7 18.78 -1.87 5.65
N GLY A 8 17.55 -2.30 5.39
CA GLY A 8 16.84 -3.25 6.24
C GLY A 8 15.55 -3.78 5.61
N PRO A 9 14.90 -4.77 6.26
CA PRO A 9 13.62 -5.28 5.82
C PRO A 9 12.57 -4.17 5.65
N VAL A 10 11.85 -4.21 4.54
CA VAL A 10 10.76 -3.28 4.20
C VAL A 10 9.48 -4.08 3.98
N VAL A 11 8.38 -3.64 4.56
CA VAL A 11 7.05 -4.15 4.23
C VAL A 11 6.46 -3.26 3.14
N VAL A 12 6.08 -3.85 2.02
CA VAL A 12 5.36 -3.14 0.96
C VAL A 12 3.87 -3.24 1.27
N LEU A 13 3.22 -2.09 1.37
CA LEU A 13 1.79 -2.00 1.66
C LEU A 13 1.07 -1.42 0.44
N ARG A 14 -0.15 -1.91 0.16
CA ARG A 14 -1.09 -1.17 -0.67
C ARG A 14 -1.88 -0.22 0.22
N VAL A 15 -2.10 0.99 -0.28
CA VAL A 15 -3.08 1.93 0.23
C VAL A 15 -4.15 2.15 -0.84
N LEU A 16 -5.43 2.02 -0.49
CA LEU A 16 -6.56 2.43 -1.31
C LEU A 16 -7.21 3.67 -0.70
N GLU A 17 -7.10 4.82 -1.36
CA GLU A 17 -7.84 6.03 -1.01
C GLU A 17 -9.28 5.93 -1.52
N LYS A 18 -10.25 5.84 -0.60
CA LYS A 18 -11.68 5.62 -0.94
C LYS A 18 -12.32 6.81 -1.65
N GLY A 19 -11.94 8.04 -1.28
CA GLY A 19 -12.47 9.27 -1.88
C GLY A 19 -12.17 9.38 -3.39
N PRO A 20 -10.89 9.45 -3.78
CA PRO A 20 -10.48 9.50 -5.18
C PRO A 20 -10.42 8.12 -5.87
N ALA A 21 -10.76 7.03 -5.18
CA ALA A 21 -10.66 5.64 -5.68
C ALA A 21 -9.27 5.29 -6.25
N ARG A 22 -8.20 5.74 -5.57
CA ARG A 22 -6.82 5.60 -6.03
C ARG A 22 -6.06 4.60 -5.18
N ALA A 23 -5.40 3.64 -5.81
CA ALA A 23 -4.54 2.65 -5.15
C ALA A 23 -3.07 2.88 -5.49
N TYR A 24 -2.18 2.76 -4.51
CA TYR A 24 -0.72 2.88 -4.70
C TYR A 24 0.05 2.03 -3.67
N ALA A 25 1.32 1.73 -3.98
CA ALA A 25 2.24 1.09 -3.04
C ALA A 25 2.93 2.13 -2.17
N ILE A 26 3.22 1.76 -0.93
CA ILE A 26 4.22 2.43 -0.11
C ILE A 26 5.19 1.40 0.46
N GLU A 27 6.42 1.85 0.71
CA GLU A 27 7.43 1.10 1.44
C GLU A 27 7.42 1.55 2.90
N ALA A 28 7.17 0.61 3.81
CA ALA A 28 7.19 0.83 5.25
C ALA A 28 8.40 0.11 5.85
N PRO A 29 9.48 0.83 6.23
CA PRO A 29 10.64 0.20 6.83
C PRO A 29 10.29 -0.44 8.18
N LEU A 30 10.86 -1.61 8.44
CA LEU A 30 10.61 -2.33 9.68
C LEU A 30 11.04 -1.49 10.90
N HIS A 31 10.17 -1.41 11.91
CA HIS A 31 10.29 -0.60 13.13
C HIS A 31 10.33 0.91 12.92
N ALA A 32 10.08 1.40 11.71
CA ALA A 32 9.96 2.83 11.41
C ALA A 32 8.48 3.22 11.25
N THR A 33 8.18 4.48 11.53
CA THR A 33 6.84 5.05 11.30
C THR A 33 6.72 5.54 9.87
N THR A 34 5.74 5.00 9.15
CA THR A 34 5.31 5.49 7.83
C THR A 34 3.93 6.11 7.95
N ARG A 35 3.70 7.26 7.29
CA ARG A 35 2.47 8.03 7.42
C ARG A 35 1.63 8.00 6.16
N VAL A 36 0.32 7.78 6.34
CA VAL A 36 -0.70 7.79 5.27
C VAL A 36 -1.93 8.53 5.80
N GLY A 37 -2.14 9.77 5.35
CA GLY A 37 -3.21 10.61 5.90
C GLY A 37 -3.09 10.73 7.43
N PRO A 38 -4.13 10.36 8.22
CA PRO A 38 -4.09 10.37 9.67
C PRO A 38 -3.43 9.13 10.29
N LEU A 39 -3.02 8.15 9.48
CA LEU A 39 -2.51 6.87 9.95
C LEU A 39 -0.99 6.91 10.17
N GLU A 40 -0.55 6.42 11.32
CA GLU A 40 0.84 6.06 11.61
C GLU A 40 0.97 4.54 11.62
N ILE A 41 1.68 4.01 10.61
CA ILE A 41 1.87 2.59 10.39
C ILE A 41 3.28 2.21 10.82
N VAL A 42 3.38 1.22 11.71
CA VAL A 42 4.66 0.67 12.19
C VAL A 42 4.66 -0.84 11.99
N PRO A 43 5.40 -1.35 10.99
CA PRO A 43 5.65 -2.78 10.88
C PRO A 43 6.62 -3.22 11.99
N THR A 44 6.27 -4.25 12.74
CA THR A 44 7.14 -4.82 13.80
C THR A 44 7.69 -6.19 13.45
N ARG A 45 7.11 -6.84 12.44
CA ARG A 45 7.63 -8.09 11.87
C ARG A 45 7.35 -8.15 10.38
N CYS A 46 8.29 -8.76 9.67
CA CYS A 46 8.20 -9.06 8.25
C CYS A 46 8.62 -10.51 8.07
N TRP A 47 7.81 -11.30 7.37
CA TRP A 47 7.99 -12.73 7.20
C TRP A 47 7.72 -13.12 5.74
N GLU A 48 8.63 -13.91 5.22
CA GLU A 48 8.55 -14.54 3.91
C GLU A 48 9.09 -15.97 4.06
N PRO A 49 8.40 -16.99 3.53
CA PRO A 49 8.83 -18.37 3.60
C PRO A 49 9.97 -18.63 2.60
N PRO A 50 10.72 -19.73 2.79
CA PRO A 50 11.72 -20.19 1.83
C PRO A 50 11.12 -20.43 0.42
N PRO A 51 11.93 -20.34 -0.65
CA PRO A 51 11.45 -20.53 -2.03
C PRO A 51 10.84 -21.90 -2.33
N GLU A 52 11.19 -22.93 -1.56
CA GLU A 52 10.64 -24.29 -1.67
C GLU A 52 9.21 -24.43 -1.11
N ASP A 53 8.79 -23.49 -0.26
CA ASP A 53 7.46 -23.45 0.34
C ASP A 53 6.48 -22.65 -0.53
N VAL A 54 5.20 -22.67 -0.16
CA VAL A 54 4.18 -21.86 -0.85
C VAL A 54 4.49 -20.37 -0.64
N PRO A 55 4.60 -19.56 -1.71
CA PRO A 55 4.87 -18.13 -1.59
C PRO A 55 3.78 -17.42 -0.77
N GLU A 56 4.19 -16.75 0.30
CA GLU A 56 3.34 -15.92 1.15
C GLU A 56 4.15 -14.78 1.73
N SER A 57 3.61 -13.58 1.79
CA SER A 57 4.26 -12.47 2.47
C SER A 57 3.37 -12.03 3.62
N ALA A 58 3.89 -12.05 4.85
CA ALA A 58 3.13 -11.63 6.01
C ALA A 58 3.89 -10.61 6.84
N ALA A 59 3.17 -9.64 7.39
CA ALA A 59 3.75 -8.67 8.31
C ALA A 59 2.87 -8.48 9.54
N PHE A 60 3.52 -8.30 10.70
CA PHE A 60 2.83 -7.83 11.89
C PHE A 60 2.89 -6.31 11.90
N LEU A 61 1.73 -5.66 11.87
CA LEU A 61 1.62 -4.20 11.85
C LEU A 61 0.95 -3.71 13.14
N VAL A 62 1.39 -2.55 13.59
CA VAL A 62 0.69 -1.71 14.55
C VAL A 62 0.33 -0.42 13.83
N ILE A 63 -0.96 -0.08 13.78
CA ILE A 63 -1.45 1.12 13.13
C ILE A 63 -2.24 1.95 14.13
N THR A 64 -1.90 3.23 14.18
CA THR A 64 -2.49 4.19 15.11
C THR A 64 -3.00 5.40 14.36
N GLU A 65 -3.96 6.10 14.95
CA GLU A 65 -4.53 7.33 14.39
C GLU A 65 -3.91 8.57 15.05
N ARG A 66 -3.71 9.62 14.25
CA ARG A 66 -3.34 10.96 14.70
C ARG A 66 -4.55 11.88 14.68
N ASP A 67 -4.63 12.76 15.68
CA ASP A 67 -5.65 13.80 15.71
C ASP A 67 -5.37 14.88 14.65
N PRO A 68 -6.32 15.79 14.37
CA PRO A 68 -6.12 16.85 13.38
C PRO A 68 -4.96 17.82 13.69
N ALA A 69 -4.48 17.85 14.94
CA ALA A 69 -3.30 18.63 15.33
C ALA A 69 -2.00 17.82 15.20
N GLY A 70 -2.06 16.61 14.63
CA GLY A 70 -0.93 15.73 14.42
C GLY A 70 -0.39 15.09 15.70
N ARG A 71 -1.14 15.08 16.80
CA ARG A 71 -0.79 14.38 18.04
C ARG A 71 -1.30 12.94 17.99
N PHE A 72 -0.65 12.08 18.77
CA PHE A 72 -1.14 10.72 18.98
C PHE A 72 -2.57 10.76 19.54
N ALA A 73 -3.55 10.20 18.80
CA ALA A 73 -4.95 10.20 19.22
C ALA A 73 -5.26 9.12 20.27
N GLY A 74 -4.25 8.36 20.72
CA GLY A 74 -4.42 7.36 21.77
C GLY A 74 -4.96 6.02 21.29
N SER A 75 -5.41 5.93 20.04
CA SER A 75 -6.15 4.78 19.53
C SER A 75 -5.27 3.97 18.57
N GLU A 76 -4.86 2.79 19.03
CA GLU A 76 -4.42 1.71 18.15
C GLU A 76 -5.65 1.17 17.44
N ILE A 77 -5.69 1.38 16.13
CA ILE A 77 -6.84 1.00 15.28
C ILE A 77 -6.61 -0.35 14.60
N PHE A 78 -5.36 -0.83 14.57
CA PHE A 78 -5.01 -2.15 14.09
C PHE A 78 -3.76 -2.67 14.79
N ARG A 79 -3.80 -3.94 15.20
CA ARG A 79 -2.63 -4.68 15.67
C ARG A 79 -2.78 -6.16 15.36
N GLY A 80 -1.96 -6.65 14.44
CA GLY A 80 -2.06 -8.04 14.00
C GLY A 80 -1.21 -8.37 12.80
N TRP A 81 -1.30 -9.62 12.41
CA TRP A 81 -0.72 -10.12 11.16
C TRP A 81 -1.61 -9.77 9.98
N MET A 82 -0.99 -9.35 8.89
CA MET A 82 -1.59 -9.23 7.57
C MET A 82 -0.89 -10.21 6.61
N PHE A 83 -1.66 -10.79 5.69
CA PHE A 83 -1.20 -11.78 4.71
C PHE A 83 -1.42 -11.27 3.29
N ALA A 84 -0.38 -11.29 2.47
CA ALA A 84 -0.41 -10.76 1.10
C ALA A 84 -1.34 -11.55 0.19
N SER A 85 -1.41 -12.87 0.33
CA SER A 85 -2.29 -13.70 -0.49
C SER A 85 -3.77 -13.55 -0.13
N SER A 86 -4.06 -13.12 1.11
CA SER A 86 -5.42 -13.09 1.67
C SER A 86 -5.74 -11.77 2.41
N PRO A 87 -5.72 -10.61 1.71
CA PRO A 87 -5.94 -9.31 2.35
C PRO A 87 -7.29 -9.23 3.09
N GLY A 88 -8.35 -9.83 2.54
CA GLY A 88 -9.69 -9.80 3.12
C GLY A 88 -9.81 -10.45 4.52
N LEU A 89 -8.79 -11.17 5.00
CA LEU A 89 -8.77 -11.73 6.35
C LEU A 89 -8.30 -10.73 7.42
N SER A 90 -7.50 -9.73 7.04
CA SER A 90 -6.72 -8.96 8.01
C SER A 90 -6.33 -7.56 7.55
N ALA A 91 -6.86 -7.06 6.43
CA ALA A 91 -6.66 -5.67 6.02
C ALA A 91 -7.22 -4.68 7.06
N LEU A 92 -6.60 -3.51 7.14
CA LEU A 92 -7.20 -2.37 7.83
C LEU A 92 -8.21 -1.72 6.90
N GLU A 93 -9.47 -1.71 7.31
CA GLU A 93 -10.56 -0.99 6.67
C GLU A 93 -10.84 0.30 7.44
N TYR A 94 -10.24 1.43 7.03
CA TYR A 94 -10.42 2.72 7.68
C TYR A 94 -11.34 3.63 6.83
N PRO A 95 -12.07 4.61 7.39
CA PRO A 95 -13.09 5.36 6.64
C PRO A 95 -12.59 6.03 5.36
N THR A 96 -11.33 6.44 5.31
CA THR A 96 -10.74 7.12 4.15
C THR A 96 -9.73 6.28 3.38
N HIS A 97 -9.17 5.25 4.00
CA HIS A 97 -8.09 4.44 3.43
C HIS A 97 -8.26 2.96 3.79
N ASP A 98 -7.98 2.07 2.85
CA ASP A 98 -7.73 0.66 3.17
C ASP A 98 -6.24 0.37 3.05
N VAL A 99 -5.72 -0.44 3.97
CA VAL A 99 -4.29 -0.79 4.02
C VAL A 99 -4.13 -2.30 4.15
N TRP A 100 -3.34 -2.89 3.27
CA TRP A 100 -2.97 -4.30 3.34
C TRP A 100 -1.52 -4.55 2.88
N VAL A 101 -0.95 -5.65 3.35
CA VAL A 101 0.38 -6.10 2.94
C VAL A 101 0.34 -6.62 1.51
N LEU A 102 1.35 -6.26 0.72
CA LEU A 102 1.61 -6.83 -0.59
C LEU A 102 2.82 -7.75 -0.59
N ASP A 103 3.87 -7.35 0.14
CA ASP A 103 5.18 -7.98 0.01
C ASP A 103 6.05 -7.64 1.21
N CYS A 104 7.09 -8.45 1.43
CA CYS A 104 8.03 -8.34 2.52
C CYS A 104 9.46 -8.44 1.98
N ARG A 105 10.15 -7.31 1.81
CA ARG A 105 11.45 -7.27 1.13
C ARG A 105 12.60 -7.22 2.09
N LEU A 106 13.37 -8.29 2.14
CA LEU A 106 14.61 -8.38 2.88
C LEU A 106 15.76 -7.78 2.04
N GLY A 107 15.69 -6.47 1.77
CA GLY A 107 16.77 -5.68 1.16
C GLY A 107 16.95 -5.83 -0.36
N GLY A 108 16.68 -4.73 -1.09
CA GLY A 108 17.45 -4.38 -2.29
C GLY A 108 16.76 -4.43 -3.66
N THR A 109 15.57 -3.85 -3.85
CA THR A 109 15.16 -3.07 -5.06
C THR A 109 13.77 -2.45 -4.82
N PRO A 110 13.58 -1.14 -5.08
CA PRO A 110 12.28 -0.50 -4.87
C PRO A 110 11.22 -1.02 -5.84
N ALA A 111 9.98 -1.07 -5.36
CA ALA A 111 8.84 -1.57 -6.13
C ALA A 111 8.58 -0.61 -7.29
N THR A 112 9.06 -0.93 -8.49
CA THR A 112 8.48 -0.33 -9.69
C THR A 112 7.09 -0.94 -9.82
N GLU A 113 6.07 -0.26 -9.30
CA GLU A 113 4.68 -0.60 -9.62
C GLU A 113 4.51 -0.57 -11.14
N PRO A 114 3.73 -1.49 -11.74
CA PRO A 114 3.30 -1.34 -13.12
C PRO A 114 2.53 -0.03 -13.22
N ARG A 115 2.99 0.86 -14.09
CA ARG A 115 2.24 2.06 -14.52
C ARG A 115 0.81 1.62 -14.85
N ALA A 116 -0.16 2.11 -14.10
CA ALA A 116 -1.56 2.01 -14.48
C ALA A 116 -1.69 2.58 -15.89
N GLU A 117 -1.98 1.72 -16.86
CA GLU A 117 -2.26 2.18 -18.22
C GLU A 117 -3.58 2.94 -18.16
N PRO A 118 -3.64 4.21 -18.62
CA PRO A 118 -4.89 4.95 -18.62
C PRO A 118 -5.89 4.21 -19.52
N PRO A 119 -7.18 4.13 -19.15
CA PRO A 119 -8.17 3.48 -20.00
C PRO A 119 -8.21 4.22 -21.35
N THR A 120 -7.94 3.50 -22.43
CA THR A 120 -8.18 4.01 -23.78
C THR A 120 -9.64 4.42 -23.91
N PRO A 121 -9.95 5.69 -24.27
CA PRO A 121 -11.33 6.08 -24.50
C PRO A 121 -11.91 5.27 -25.68
N PRO A 122 -13.23 5.04 -25.70
CA PRO A 122 -13.88 4.38 -26.83
C PRO A 122 -13.62 5.19 -28.10
N VAL A 123 -13.18 4.52 -29.17
CA VAL A 123 -13.13 5.13 -30.50
C VAL A 123 -14.57 5.32 -30.97
N GLU A 124 -15.09 6.54 -30.86
CA GLU A 124 -16.29 6.94 -31.60
C GLU A 124 -15.96 6.94 -33.10
N PRO A 125 -16.74 6.26 -33.96
CA PRO A 125 -16.50 6.31 -35.40
C PRO A 125 -16.79 7.71 -35.92
N GLU A 126 -15.75 8.36 -36.43
CA GLU A 126 -15.81 9.65 -37.10
C GLU A 126 -16.72 9.55 -38.33
N VAL A 127 -17.76 10.38 -38.33
CA VAL A 127 -18.75 10.50 -39.39
C VAL A 127 -18.06 11.14 -40.59
N ALA A 128 -17.85 10.39 -41.67
CA ALA A 128 -17.36 10.93 -42.93
C ALA A 128 -18.49 11.70 -43.65
N ASP A 129 -18.47 13.01 -43.47
CA ASP A 129 -19.06 14.01 -44.35
C ASP A 129 -18.10 14.26 -45.54
N GLU A 130 -18.48 13.84 -46.75
CA GLU A 130 -18.14 14.50 -48.04
C GLU A 130 -18.99 13.86 -49.17
N SER A 131 -20.15 14.42 -49.55
CA SER A 131 -20.41 15.45 -50.59
C SER A 131 -20.40 14.90 -52.06
N PRO A 132 -20.93 15.63 -53.07
CA PRO A 132 -22.24 15.43 -53.69
C PRO A 132 -22.18 14.86 -55.13
N ARG A 133 -23.32 14.37 -55.66
CA ARG A 133 -23.58 14.22 -57.11
C ARG A 133 -25.00 14.60 -57.46
#